data_AF-A0A352UI82-F1
#
_entry.id   AF-A0A352UI82-F1
#
_cell.length_a   1.000
_cell.length_b   1.000
_cell.length_c   1.000
_cell.angle_alpha   90.00
_cell.angle_beta   90.00
_cell.angle_gamma   90.00
#
_symmetry.space_group_name_H-M   'P 1'
#
loop_
_entity.id
_entity.type
_entity.pdbx_description
1 polymer ?
#
loop_
_entity_poly.entity_id
_entity_poly.type
_entity_poly.pdbx_seq_one_letter_code
_entity_poly.pdbx_strand_id
1 'polypeptide(L)'
;MKWTSAVSEHRFLKYAVAECAVEIKEALGGQFADLLVVFVSAHHAARYDELPGLVRELAGDGVLIGCSGGGIIGAGREVEQSPGFAMAAAVLPDVTLSPFHIEDSDLPDGDAPPGDWQAIIGASTSDGPHMLILADPFSLRGENLLAGLDYAFPRAAKIGGLASGGNQPQANALFAGELVHRTGAVGVAMHGNIEIDTVVAQGCRPIGERMQITSCERNMLLELDGKPPLEVLREMFQGLSERDRQLAQNSLFLGVVMDAFNEAPKIGDYLIRNIVGMDARAGALSIGEMLKEGQRVQFHLRDAETSTHDLDAMLDQYMGSHEPHSE
;
A
#
# COMPACT_ATOMS: atom_id res chain seq x y z
N MET A 1 11.68 21.58 2.55
CA MET A 1 10.77 20.53 3.02
C MET A 1 11.45 19.74 4.12
N LYS A 2 10.73 19.28 5.16
CA LYS A 2 11.30 18.46 6.23
C LYS A 2 10.33 17.35 6.60
N TRP A 3 10.82 16.12 6.66
CA TRP A 3 10.07 14.94 7.08
C TRP A 3 10.67 14.36 8.35
N THR A 4 9.83 13.83 9.22
CA THR A 4 10.23 13.06 10.39
C THR A 4 9.17 11.99 10.68
N SER A 5 9.55 10.94 11.39
CA SER A 5 8.62 9.88 11.81
C SER A 5 8.96 9.39 13.21
N ALA A 6 7.95 8.90 13.92
CA ALA A 6 8.06 8.32 15.25
C ALA A 6 7.15 7.08 15.34
N VAL A 7 7.48 6.16 16.26
CA VAL A 7 6.68 4.98 16.54
C VAL A 7 6.67 4.66 18.04
N SER A 8 5.49 4.30 18.54
CA SER A 8 5.28 3.90 19.93
C SER A 8 4.62 2.54 20.00
N GLU A 9 5.01 1.76 21.01
CA GLU A 9 4.40 0.46 21.36
C GLU A 9 3.49 0.56 22.59
N HIS A 10 3.12 1.79 22.99
CA HIS A 10 2.44 2.02 24.25
C HIS A 10 0.99 1.51 24.19
N ARG A 11 0.61 0.63 25.13
CA ARG A 11 -0.70 -0.05 25.18
C ARG A 11 -1.95 0.85 25.23
N PHE A 12 -1.79 2.09 25.67
CA PHE A 12 -2.87 3.09 25.71
C PHE A 12 -2.64 4.14 24.62
N LEU A 13 -3.63 4.29 23.74
CA LEU A 13 -3.53 5.13 22.54
C LEU A 13 -3.10 6.57 22.84
N LYS A 14 -3.67 7.20 23.88
CA LYS A 14 -3.33 8.58 24.26
C LYS A 14 -1.82 8.76 24.53
N TYR A 15 -1.21 7.83 25.24
CA TYR A 15 0.22 7.91 25.53
C TYR A 15 1.07 7.57 24.31
N ALA A 16 0.62 6.63 23.46
CA ALA A 16 1.30 6.33 22.20
C ALA A 16 1.34 7.55 21.26
N VAL A 17 0.22 8.26 21.12
CA VAL A 17 0.14 9.51 20.36
C VAL A 17 1.02 10.59 21.00
N ALA A 18 1.01 10.71 22.33
CA ALA A 18 1.82 11.70 23.04
C ALA A 18 3.33 11.48 22.87
N GLU A 19 3.80 10.23 22.99
CA GLU A 19 5.21 9.86 22.76
C GLU A 19 5.64 10.23 21.34
N CYS A 20 4.89 9.80 20.32
CA CYS A 20 5.19 10.17 18.94
C CYS A 20 5.15 11.70 18.73
N ALA A 21 4.16 12.40 19.30
CA ALA A 21 4.04 13.84 19.14
C ALA A 21 5.22 14.62 19.76
N VAL A 22 5.77 14.16 20.89
CA VAL A 22 6.97 14.75 21.49
C VAL A 22 8.17 14.58 20.56
N GLU A 23 8.43 13.36 20.08
CA GLU A 23 9.54 13.08 19.17
C GLU A 23 9.45 13.89 17.87
N ILE A 24 8.25 13.97 17.29
CA ILE A 24 8.00 14.74 16.07
C ILE A 24 8.26 16.23 16.31
N LYS A 25 7.75 16.82 17.40
CA LYS A 25 7.92 18.25 17.71
C LYS A 25 9.39 18.61 17.96
N GLU A 26 10.10 17.75 18.69
CA GLU A 26 11.53 17.90 18.91
C GLU A 26 12.31 17.83 17.59
N ALA A 27 12.03 16.80 16.77
CA ALA A 27 12.67 16.63 15.48
C ALA A 27 12.39 17.79 14.52
N LEU A 28 11.17 18.36 14.52
CA LEU A 28 10.81 19.52 13.71
C LEU A 28 11.44 20.83 14.19
N GLY A 29 11.89 20.91 15.44
CA GLY A 29 12.57 22.09 15.98
C GLY A 29 11.61 23.28 16.14
N GLY A 30 10.37 23.04 16.57
CA GLY A 30 9.36 24.06 16.82
C GLY A 30 8.57 24.54 15.61
N GLN A 31 8.81 23.99 14.42
CA GLN A 31 7.95 24.19 13.25
C GLN A 31 6.66 23.37 13.39
N PHE A 32 5.57 23.90 12.85
CA PHE A 32 4.30 23.17 12.75
C PHE A 32 4.32 22.24 11.53
N ALA A 33 3.78 21.04 11.68
CA ALA A 33 3.60 20.12 10.57
C ALA A 33 2.38 20.54 9.73
N ASP A 34 2.54 20.58 8.41
CA ASP A 34 1.46 20.83 7.46
C ASP A 34 0.68 19.53 7.17
N LEU A 35 1.37 18.39 7.18
CA LEU A 35 0.80 17.04 6.96
C LEU A 35 1.22 16.09 8.09
N LEU A 36 0.25 15.32 8.57
CA LEU A 36 0.42 14.23 9.53
C LEU A 36 -0.14 12.94 8.91
N VAL A 37 0.71 11.93 8.77
CA VAL A 37 0.32 10.59 8.29
C VAL A 37 0.41 9.61 9.44
N VAL A 38 -0.70 8.97 9.79
CA VAL A 38 -0.76 8.08 10.97
C VAL A 38 -1.16 6.66 10.62
N PHE A 39 -0.57 5.71 11.34
CA PHE A 39 -0.93 4.31 11.29
C PHE A 39 -1.13 3.78 12.70
N VAL A 40 -2.21 3.04 12.92
CA VAL A 40 -2.58 2.53 14.25
C VAL A 40 -2.94 1.06 14.21
N SER A 41 -2.40 0.28 15.14
CA SER A 41 -2.66 -1.16 15.21
C SER A 41 -4.08 -1.47 15.71
N ALA A 42 -4.59 -2.66 15.33
CA ALA A 42 -5.86 -3.22 15.79
C ALA A 42 -6.03 -3.26 17.32
N HIS A 43 -4.93 -3.30 18.08
CA HIS A 43 -4.95 -3.27 19.54
C HIS A 43 -5.60 -2.01 20.13
N HIS A 44 -5.68 -0.93 19.35
CA HIS A 44 -6.34 0.33 19.73
C HIS A 44 -7.73 0.50 19.11
N ALA A 45 -8.30 -0.52 18.47
CA ALA A 45 -9.55 -0.42 17.70
C ALA A 45 -10.73 0.20 18.48
N ALA A 46 -10.83 -0.09 19.78
CA ALA A 46 -11.87 0.48 20.65
C ALA A 46 -11.78 2.01 20.84
N ARG A 47 -10.70 2.65 20.38
CA ARG A 47 -10.39 4.07 20.58
C ARG A 47 -10.11 4.80 19.26
N TYR A 48 -10.33 4.17 18.10
CA TYR A 48 -10.07 4.80 16.80
C TYR A 48 -10.82 6.12 16.62
N ASP A 49 -12.06 6.20 17.09
CA ASP A 49 -12.91 7.41 16.97
C ASP A 49 -12.34 8.61 17.75
N GLU A 50 -11.42 8.38 18.70
CA GLU A 50 -10.73 9.43 19.45
C GLU A 50 -9.43 9.89 18.78
N LEU A 51 -8.91 9.13 17.80
CA LEU A 51 -7.57 9.35 17.25
C LEU A 51 -7.38 10.74 16.63
N PRO A 52 -8.27 11.25 15.75
CA PRO A 52 -8.09 12.57 15.16
C PRO A 52 -8.00 13.67 16.22
N GLY A 53 -8.86 13.61 17.24
CA GLY A 53 -8.85 14.56 18.36
C GLY A 53 -7.56 14.51 19.17
N LEU A 54 -7.05 13.30 19.45
CA LEU A 54 -5.78 13.12 20.17
C LEU A 54 -4.59 13.64 19.36
N VAL A 55 -4.52 13.35 18.07
CA VAL A 55 -3.45 13.83 17.18
C VAL A 55 -3.50 15.34 17.09
N ARG A 56 -4.68 15.93 16.92
CA ARG A 56 -4.86 17.38 16.89
C ARG A 56 -4.41 18.05 18.19
N GLU A 57 -4.86 17.53 19.33
CA GLU A 57 -4.49 18.04 20.67
C GLU A 57 -2.97 17.97 20.91
N LEU A 58 -2.34 16.85 20.54
CA LEU A 58 -0.98 16.54 20.96
C LEU A 58 0.08 16.89 19.92
N ALA A 59 -0.21 16.78 18.62
CA ALA A 59 0.74 16.98 17.53
C ALA A 59 0.53 18.31 16.79
N GLY A 60 -0.71 18.83 16.70
CA GLY A 60 -1.05 20.12 16.08
C GLY A 60 -2.12 20.01 14.99
N ASP A 61 -2.44 21.14 14.34
CA ASP A 61 -3.54 21.29 13.37
C ASP A 61 -3.17 20.93 11.91
N GLY A 62 -2.10 20.16 11.68
CA GLY A 62 -1.73 19.72 10.33
C GLY A 62 -2.81 18.83 9.70
N VAL A 63 -2.86 18.76 8.37
CA VAL A 63 -3.78 17.87 7.65
C VAL A 63 -3.50 16.43 8.06
N LEU A 64 -4.49 15.76 8.65
CA LEU A 64 -4.37 14.38 9.09
C LEU A 64 -4.87 13.42 8.00
N ILE A 65 -4.05 12.45 7.63
CA ILE A 65 -4.46 11.27 6.85
C ILE A 65 -3.92 10.01 7.54
N GLY A 66 -4.63 8.89 7.48
CA GLY A 66 -4.11 7.66 8.03
C GLY A 66 -5.05 6.48 7.92
N CYS A 67 -4.60 5.31 8.37
CA CYS A 67 -5.46 4.15 8.50
C CYS A 67 -5.01 3.18 9.60
N SER A 68 -5.88 2.22 9.90
CA SER A 68 -5.54 1.08 10.75
C SER A 68 -4.69 0.05 10.01
N GLY A 69 -3.67 -0.49 10.67
CA GLY A 69 -2.75 -1.49 10.11
C GLY A 69 -2.66 -2.75 10.97
N GLY A 70 -2.32 -3.88 10.34
CA GLY A 70 -2.03 -5.15 11.03
C GLY A 70 -0.64 -5.17 11.68
N GLY A 71 0.34 -4.57 10.99
CA GLY A 71 1.67 -4.23 11.50
C GLY A 71 1.92 -2.73 11.30
N ILE A 72 2.73 -2.13 12.17
CA ILE A 72 2.97 -0.69 12.19
C ILE A 72 4.46 -0.42 12.04
N ILE A 73 4.81 0.37 11.02
CA ILE A 73 6.19 0.73 10.72
C ILE A 73 6.36 2.24 10.90
N GLY A 74 7.40 2.64 11.60
CA GLY A 74 7.78 4.05 11.77
C GLY A 74 9.17 4.17 12.37
N ALA A 75 9.88 5.25 12.05
CA ALA A 75 11.23 5.51 12.56
C ALA A 75 12.21 4.32 12.41
N GLY A 76 12.12 3.59 11.29
CA GLY A 76 12.98 2.43 11.01
C GLY A 76 12.71 1.19 11.87
N ARG A 77 11.58 1.14 12.57
CA ARG A 77 11.16 0.00 13.40
C ARG A 77 9.82 -0.53 12.93
N GLU A 78 9.68 -1.84 13.03
CA GLU A 78 8.46 -2.58 12.73
C GLU A 78 7.87 -3.14 14.03
N VAL A 79 6.56 -2.94 14.21
CA VAL A 79 5.78 -3.36 15.37
C VAL A 79 4.67 -4.28 14.89
N GLU A 80 4.81 -5.58 15.16
CA GLU A 80 3.82 -6.61 14.83
C GLU A 80 3.35 -7.34 16.09
N GLN A 81 2.11 -7.83 16.07
CA GLN A 81 1.52 -8.64 17.16
C GLN A 81 1.55 -7.97 18.55
N SER A 82 1.68 -6.64 18.57
CA SER A 82 1.65 -5.81 19.78
C SER A 82 0.97 -4.46 19.49
N PRO A 83 0.55 -3.71 20.52
CA PRO A 83 0.04 -2.36 20.33
C PRO A 83 1.09 -1.48 19.66
N GLY A 84 0.73 -0.87 18.54
CA GLY A 84 1.60 0.01 17.77
C GLY A 84 0.85 1.25 17.28
N PHE A 85 1.56 2.37 17.26
CA PHE A 85 1.13 3.63 16.66
C PHE A 85 2.35 4.31 16.02
N ALA A 86 2.25 4.68 14.75
CA ALA A 86 3.26 5.44 14.03
C ALA A 86 2.67 6.75 13.51
N MET A 87 3.52 7.78 13.50
CA MET A 87 3.21 9.09 12.95
C MET A 87 4.38 9.57 12.11
N ALA A 88 4.12 9.92 10.86
CA ALA A 88 5.02 10.72 10.04
C ALA A 88 4.47 12.15 9.96
N ALA A 89 5.37 13.13 9.98
CA ALA A 89 5.02 14.54 9.90
C ALA A 89 5.90 15.25 8.87
N ALA A 90 5.29 16.17 8.14
CA ALA A 90 5.98 16.95 7.12
C ALA A 90 5.74 18.45 7.27
N VAL A 91 6.79 19.24 7.07
CA VAL A 91 6.72 20.68 6.81
C VAL A 91 6.89 20.91 5.31
N LEU A 92 5.83 21.39 4.68
CA LEU A 92 5.61 21.48 3.24
C LEU A 92 5.35 22.95 2.85
N PRO A 93 6.38 23.82 2.88
CA PRO A 93 6.20 25.23 2.53
C PRO A 93 5.79 25.39 1.08
N ASP A 94 4.79 26.23 0.84
CA ASP A 94 4.23 26.52 -0.50
C ASP A 94 3.59 25.30 -1.19
N VAL A 95 3.11 24.33 -0.40
CA VAL A 95 2.33 23.17 -0.88
C VAL A 95 0.89 23.32 -0.43
N THR A 96 -0.04 23.21 -1.37
CA THR A 96 -1.47 23.11 -1.07
C THR A 96 -1.83 21.66 -0.82
N LEU A 97 -2.53 21.42 0.29
CA LEU A 97 -3.02 20.10 0.70
C LEU A 97 -4.55 20.08 0.69
N SER A 98 -5.12 19.21 -0.14
CA SER A 98 -6.56 19.02 -0.27
C SER A 98 -6.93 17.61 0.19
N PRO A 99 -7.32 17.41 1.46
CA PRO A 99 -7.79 16.11 1.93
C PRO A 99 -9.15 15.77 1.31
N PHE A 100 -9.36 14.48 1.03
CA PHE A 100 -10.62 13.97 0.49
C PHE A 100 -10.99 12.62 1.12
N HIS A 101 -12.28 12.31 1.07
CA HIS A 101 -12.86 11.00 1.38
C HIS A 101 -13.85 10.65 0.26
N ILE A 102 -13.82 9.40 -0.19
CA ILE A 102 -14.60 8.90 -1.34
C ILE A 102 -15.19 7.54 -0.96
N GLU A 103 -16.50 7.38 -1.13
CA GLU A 103 -17.16 6.08 -1.06
C GLU A 103 -17.23 5.42 -2.45
N ASP A 104 -17.41 4.10 -2.50
CA ASP A 104 -17.56 3.37 -3.79
C ASP A 104 -18.77 3.86 -4.59
N SER A 105 -19.81 4.36 -3.93
CA SER A 105 -21.00 4.95 -4.55
C SER A 105 -20.74 6.31 -5.20
N ASP A 106 -19.65 6.99 -4.82
CA ASP A 106 -19.28 8.29 -5.37
C ASP A 106 -18.39 8.14 -6.61
N LEU A 107 -17.89 6.93 -6.89
CA LEU A 107 -17.04 6.67 -8.04
C LEU A 107 -17.83 6.90 -9.34
N PRO A 108 -17.34 7.77 -10.24
CA PRO A 108 -17.91 7.92 -11.56
C PRO A 108 -17.86 6.60 -12.32
N ASP A 109 -18.79 6.45 -13.26
CA ASP A 109 -18.76 5.33 -14.19
C ASP A 109 -17.46 5.37 -15.04
N GLY A 110 -17.05 4.21 -15.57
CA GLY A 110 -15.81 4.10 -16.35
C GLY A 110 -15.76 4.98 -17.61
N ASP A 111 -16.92 5.38 -18.14
CA ASP A 111 -17.05 6.27 -19.29
C ASP A 111 -17.20 7.75 -18.91
N ALA A 112 -17.14 8.08 -17.61
CA ALA A 112 -17.29 9.45 -17.13
C ALA A 112 -16.12 10.33 -17.57
N PRO A 113 -16.36 11.61 -17.89
CA PRO A 113 -15.31 12.53 -18.28
C PRO A 113 -14.32 12.79 -17.13
N PRO A 114 -13.07 13.20 -17.43
CA PRO A 114 -12.06 13.53 -16.41
C PRO A 114 -12.50 14.59 -15.38
N GLY A 115 -13.48 15.43 -15.72
CA GLY A 115 -14.02 16.46 -14.83
C GLY A 115 -14.73 15.89 -13.61
N ASP A 116 -15.41 14.75 -13.75
CA ASP A 116 -16.16 14.12 -12.66
C ASP A 116 -15.20 13.53 -11.62
N TRP A 117 -14.11 12.91 -12.10
CA TRP A 117 -13.01 12.43 -11.27
C TRP A 117 -12.26 13.57 -10.58
N GLN A 118 -12.05 14.70 -11.27
CA GLN A 118 -11.46 15.90 -10.66
C GLN A 118 -12.34 16.47 -9.55
N ALA A 119 -13.66 16.43 -9.71
CA ALA A 119 -14.61 16.93 -8.73
C ALA A 119 -14.60 16.12 -7.43
N ILE A 120 -14.54 14.79 -7.49
CA ILE A 120 -14.50 13.95 -6.27
C ILE A 120 -13.18 14.08 -5.51
N ILE A 121 -12.07 14.38 -6.20
CA ILE A 121 -10.77 14.64 -5.56
C ILE A 121 -10.68 16.07 -5.03
N GLY A 122 -11.42 17.00 -5.63
CA GLY A 122 -11.29 18.43 -5.32
C GLY A 122 -9.97 19.03 -5.82
N ALA A 123 -9.42 18.50 -6.90
CA ALA A 123 -8.17 18.98 -7.50
C ALA A 123 -8.27 19.10 -9.02
N SER A 124 -7.59 20.08 -9.61
CA SER A 124 -7.54 20.24 -11.06
C SER A 124 -6.26 19.64 -11.65
N THR A 125 -6.36 19.09 -12.86
CA THR A 125 -5.19 18.68 -13.65
C THR A 125 -4.24 19.82 -13.97
N SER A 126 -4.72 21.07 -14.02
CA SER A 126 -3.87 22.25 -14.25
C SER A 126 -2.88 22.49 -13.14
N ASP A 127 -3.19 22.03 -11.92
CA ASP A 127 -2.38 22.26 -10.74
C ASP A 127 -1.25 21.23 -10.61
N GLY A 128 -1.29 20.16 -11.42
CA GLY A 128 -0.32 19.06 -11.37
C GLY A 128 -0.27 18.33 -10.03
N PRO A 129 -1.42 17.90 -9.45
CA PRO A 129 -1.42 17.32 -8.12
C PRO A 129 -0.80 15.92 -8.09
N HIS A 130 -0.12 15.60 -6.99
CA HIS A 130 0.23 14.24 -6.58
C HIS A 130 -0.71 13.79 -5.46
N MET A 131 -0.86 12.48 -5.26
CA MET A 131 -1.88 11.94 -4.34
C MET A 131 -1.29 10.88 -3.42
N LEU A 132 -1.59 10.99 -2.13
CA LEU A 132 -1.46 9.89 -1.16
C LEU A 132 -2.86 9.35 -0.86
N ILE A 133 -3.09 8.05 -1.08
CA ILE A 133 -4.41 7.41 -0.99
C ILE A 133 -4.34 6.18 -0.08
N LEU A 134 -5.23 6.11 0.91
CA LEU A 134 -5.40 4.95 1.79
C LEU A 134 -6.84 4.46 1.66
N ALA A 135 -7.02 3.20 1.26
CA ALA A 135 -8.35 2.64 1.02
C ALA A 135 -8.69 1.47 1.94
N ASP A 136 -9.97 1.29 2.23
CA ASP A 136 -10.48 0.08 2.85
C ASP A 136 -10.74 -1.00 1.78
N PRO A 137 -10.05 -2.16 1.85
CA PRO A 137 -10.16 -3.20 0.83
C PRO A 137 -11.53 -3.91 0.81
N PHE A 138 -12.38 -3.72 1.83
CA PHE A 138 -13.68 -4.40 1.93
C PHE A 138 -14.83 -3.59 1.33
N SER A 139 -14.64 -2.30 1.10
CA SER A 139 -15.73 -1.39 0.73
C SER A 139 -15.49 -0.57 -0.53
N LEU A 140 -14.25 -0.53 -1.05
CA LEU A 140 -13.91 0.24 -2.24
C LEU A 140 -13.23 -0.63 -3.30
N ARG A 141 -13.68 -0.49 -4.56
CA ARG A 141 -12.98 -1.06 -5.72
C ARG A 141 -11.76 -0.22 -6.09
N GLY A 142 -10.64 -0.45 -5.40
CA GLY A 142 -9.40 0.32 -5.57
C GLY A 142 -8.87 0.37 -7.01
N GLU A 143 -9.02 -0.71 -7.79
CA GLU A 143 -8.64 -0.75 -9.20
C GLU A 143 -9.44 0.22 -10.06
N ASN A 144 -10.76 0.34 -9.81
CA ASN A 144 -11.62 1.28 -10.52
C ASN A 144 -11.25 2.73 -10.18
N LEU A 145 -10.99 3.01 -8.90
CA LEU A 145 -10.51 4.32 -8.47
C LEU A 145 -9.19 4.66 -9.18
N LEU A 146 -8.20 3.78 -9.14
CA LEU A 146 -6.90 4.05 -9.76
C LEU A 146 -7.01 4.24 -11.27
N ALA A 147 -7.78 3.39 -11.99
CA ALA A 147 -7.99 3.54 -13.42
C ALA A 147 -8.63 4.89 -13.78
N GLY A 148 -9.63 5.32 -13.01
CA GLY A 148 -10.26 6.63 -13.18
C GLY A 148 -9.30 7.79 -12.91
N LEU A 149 -8.46 7.68 -11.87
CA LEU A 149 -7.44 8.68 -11.55
C LEU A 149 -6.29 8.72 -12.57
N ASP A 150 -5.93 7.59 -13.18
CA ASP A 150 -4.94 7.55 -14.26
C ASP A 150 -5.47 8.21 -15.53
N TYR A 151 -6.75 8.00 -15.83
CA TYR A 151 -7.42 8.70 -16.92
C TYR A 151 -7.52 10.21 -16.67
N ALA A 152 -7.93 10.61 -15.46
CA ALA A 152 -8.15 12.00 -15.13
C ALA A 152 -6.85 12.77 -14.87
N PHE A 153 -5.85 12.14 -14.24
CA PHE A 153 -4.58 12.75 -13.82
C PHE A 153 -3.39 11.92 -14.32
N PRO A 154 -3.13 11.86 -15.64
CA PRO A 154 -2.15 10.93 -16.22
C PRO A 154 -0.70 11.20 -15.81
N ARG A 155 -0.39 12.40 -15.30
CA ARG A 155 0.97 12.79 -14.84
C ARG A 155 1.11 12.80 -13.32
N ALA A 156 0.02 12.58 -12.59
CA ALA A 156 0.05 12.58 -11.14
C ALA A 156 0.66 11.27 -10.64
N ALA A 157 1.69 11.37 -9.80
CA ALA A 157 2.06 10.27 -8.93
C ALA A 157 0.91 9.97 -7.96
N LYS A 158 0.50 8.69 -7.88
CA LYS A 158 -0.43 8.20 -6.85
C LYS A 158 0.29 7.16 -6.02
N ILE A 159 0.47 7.45 -4.74
CA ILE A 159 1.09 6.56 -3.76
C ILE A 159 0.08 6.21 -2.69
N GLY A 160 0.26 5.09 -1.99
CA GLY A 160 -0.76 4.67 -1.05
C GLY A 160 -0.67 3.23 -0.59
N GLY A 161 -1.76 2.78 0.01
CA GLY A 161 -1.89 1.42 0.52
C GLY A 161 -3.32 1.09 0.95
N LEU A 162 -3.48 -0.13 1.42
CA LEU A 162 -4.75 -0.63 1.92
C LEU A 162 -4.70 -0.73 3.45
N ALA A 163 -5.81 -0.38 4.10
CA ALA A 163 -5.98 -0.62 5.53
C ALA A 163 -5.98 -2.13 5.82
N SER A 164 -5.30 -2.52 6.90
CA SER A 164 -5.06 -3.94 7.24
C SER A 164 -5.24 -4.25 8.73
N GLY A 165 -5.80 -3.31 9.50
CA GLY A 165 -6.06 -3.50 10.93
C GLY A 165 -7.26 -4.41 11.23
N GLY A 166 -8.14 -4.64 10.26
CA GLY A 166 -9.31 -5.49 10.35
C GLY A 166 -9.31 -6.63 9.34
N ASN A 167 -9.97 -7.73 9.67
CA ASN A 167 -10.13 -8.91 8.81
C ASN A 167 -11.56 -9.09 8.26
N GLN A 168 -12.43 -8.11 8.48
CA GLN A 168 -13.82 -8.11 8.04
C GLN A 168 -14.29 -6.69 7.72
N PRO A 169 -15.38 -6.52 6.93
CA PRO A 169 -15.94 -5.21 6.63
C PRO A 169 -16.16 -4.36 7.89
N GLN A 170 -15.90 -3.05 7.78
CA GLN A 170 -16.03 -2.05 8.86
C GLN A 170 -15.09 -2.22 10.07
N ALA A 171 -14.21 -3.24 10.08
CA ALA A 171 -13.23 -3.41 11.15
C ALA A 171 -12.01 -2.48 10.99
N ASN A 172 -11.72 -2.03 9.77
CA ASN A 172 -10.72 -1.01 9.51
C ASN A 172 -11.20 0.39 9.95
N ALA A 173 -10.25 1.29 10.15
CA ALA A 173 -10.50 2.73 10.24
C ALA A 173 -9.60 3.48 9.26
N LEU A 174 -10.16 4.51 8.65
CA LEU A 174 -9.49 5.49 7.83
C LEU A 174 -9.65 6.86 8.50
N PHE A 175 -8.61 7.68 8.48
CA PHE A 175 -8.58 8.99 9.14
C PHE A 175 -8.39 10.07 8.09
N ALA A 176 -9.23 11.10 8.10
CA ALA A 176 -9.10 12.27 7.24
C ALA A 176 -9.55 13.53 7.98
N GLY A 177 -8.63 14.47 8.20
CA GLY A 177 -8.89 15.65 9.00
C GLY A 177 -9.36 15.29 10.41
N GLU A 178 -10.56 15.74 10.80
CA GLU A 178 -11.15 15.46 12.12
C GLU A 178 -12.06 14.22 12.12
N LEU A 179 -12.22 13.53 10.99
CA LEU A 179 -13.19 12.46 10.81
C LEU A 179 -12.54 11.07 10.77
N VAL A 180 -13.33 10.08 11.22
CA VAL A 180 -13.02 8.65 11.12
C VAL A 180 -14.03 8.00 10.19
N HIS A 181 -13.53 7.30 9.19
CA HIS A 181 -14.32 6.57 8.20
C HIS A 181 -14.08 5.07 8.35
N ARG A 182 -15.13 4.27 8.11
CA ARG A 182 -15.07 2.80 8.16
C ARG A 182 -15.10 2.15 6.78
N THR A 183 -15.28 2.96 5.75
CA THR A 183 -15.48 2.58 4.36
C THR A 183 -14.86 3.60 3.41
N GLY A 184 -14.62 3.18 2.18
CA GLY A 184 -14.15 4.04 1.10
C GLY A 184 -12.63 4.20 1.04
N ALA A 185 -12.17 5.34 0.56
CA ALA A 185 -10.79 5.78 0.60
C ALA A 185 -10.67 7.17 1.19
N VAL A 186 -9.58 7.42 1.90
CA VAL A 186 -9.13 8.75 2.31
C VAL A 186 -7.85 9.07 1.56
N GLY A 187 -7.62 10.35 1.30
CA GLY A 187 -6.36 10.77 0.71
C GLY A 187 -6.13 12.26 0.82
N VAL A 188 -4.97 12.67 0.35
CA VAL A 188 -4.61 14.08 0.19
C VAL A 188 -4.04 14.30 -1.19
N ALA A 189 -4.63 15.24 -1.93
CA ALA A 189 -4.06 15.78 -3.14
C ALA A 189 -3.11 16.93 -2.78
N MET A 190 -1.93 16.93 -3.37
CA MET A 190 -0.81 17.81 -3.02
C MET A 190 -0.28 18.47 -4.29
N HIS A 191 -0.16 19.79 -4.30
CA HIS A 191 0.42 20.51 -5.44
C HIS A 191 1.14 21.79 -4.99
N GLY A 192 1.91 22.40 -5.87
CA GLY A 192 2.75 23.57 -5.57
C GLY A 192 4.22 23.20 -5.50
N ASN A 193 4.90 23.54 -4.40
CA ASN A 193 6.33 23.28 -4.21
C ASN A 193 6.62 21.85 -3.72
N ILE A 194 6.16 20.86 -4.49
CA ILE A 194 6.33 19.44 -4.20
C ILE A 194 6.59 18.66 -5.49
N GLU A 195 7.52 17.72 -5.42
CA GLU A 195 7.78 16.70 -6.42
C GLU A 195 7.73 15.35 -5.73
N ILE A 196 7.09 14.37 -6.36
CA ILE A 196 6.95 13.01 -5.82
C ILE A 196 7.39 12.01 -6.88
N ASP A 197 8.55 11.41 -6.63
CA ASP A 197 9.05 10.27 -7.38
C ASP A 197 8.71 8.98 -6.64
N THR A 198 8.21 8.00 -7.39
CA THR A 198 7.75 6.72 -6.82
C THR A 198 8.79 5.64 -7.04
N VAL A 199 9.22 5.03 -5.93
CA VAL A 199 10.07 3.84 -5.94
C VAL A 199 9.28 2.68 -5.36
N VAL A 200 9.33 1.53 -6.02
CA VAL A 200 8.59 0.33 -5.60
C VAL A 200 9.57 -0.81 -5.38
N ALA A 201 9.73 -1.20 -4.12
CA ALA A 201 10.36 -2.46 -3.74
C ALA A 201 9.26 -3.48 -3.42
N GLN A 202 9.20 -4.57 -4.17
CA GLN A 202 8.18 -5.61 -4.00
C GLN A 202 8.53 -6.57 -2.85
N GLY A 203 9.82 -6.66 -2.51
CA GLY A 203 10.33 -7.53 -1.44
C GLY A 203 10.05 -9.01 -1.66
N CYS A 204 9.73 -9.38 -2.90
CA CYS A 204 9.37 -10.73 -3.30
C CYS A 204 10.35 -11.22 -4.35
N ARG A 205 10.94 -12.40 -4.14
CA ARG A 205 11.77 -13.06 -5.16
C ARG A 205 11.01 -14.16 -5.86
N PRO A 206 11.22 -14.36 -7.17
CA PRO A 206 10.63 -15.47 -7.90
C PRO A 206 11.17 -16.82 -7.41
N ILE A 207 10.30 -17.83 -7.40
CA ILE A 207 10.63 -19.24 -7.20
C ILE A 207 9.93 -20.10 -8.24
N GLY A 208 10.53 -21.26 -8.56
CA GLY A 208 10.03 -22.13 -9.61
C GLY A 208 10.12 -21.50 -11.00
N GLU A 209 9.47 -22.13 -11.97
CA GLU A 209 9.46 -21.68 -13.36
C GLU A 209 8.31 -20.70 -13.62
N ARG A 210 8.47 -19.90 -14.68
CA ARG A 210 7.38 -19.05 -15.21
C ARG A 210 6.43 -19.96 -15.98
N MET A 211 5.13 -19.81 -15.72
CA MET A 211 4.09 -20.66 -16.29
C MET A 211 2.96 -19.81 -16.89
N GLN A 212 2.15 -20.40 -17.75
CA GLN A 212 0.95 -19.77 -18.29
C GLN A 212 -0.31 -20.31 -17.61
N ILE A 213 -1.24 -19.42 -17.28
CA ILE A 213 -2.59 -19.82 -16.85
C ILE A 213 -3.30 -20.45 -18.04
N THR A 214 -3.54 -21.76 -18.00
CA THR A 214 -4.29 -22.46 -19.05
C THR A 214 -5.78 -22.59 -18.74
N SER A 215 -6.16 -22.51 -17.46
CA SER A 215 -7.55 -22.44 -17.05
C SER A 215 -7.72 -21.69 -15.73
N CYS A 216 -8.71 -20.80 -15.68
CA CYS A 216 -9.11 -20.10 -14.46
C CYS A 216 -10.59 -19.73 -14.49
N GLU A 217 -11.20 -19.62 -13.31
CA GLU A 217 -12.54 -19.06 -13.14
C GLU A 217 -12.50 -17.91 -12.13
N ARG A 218 -12.72 -16.68 -12.61
CA ARG A 218 -12.58 -15.46 -11.78
C ARG A 218 -11.20 -15.41 -11.13
N ASN A 219 -11.12 -15.57 -9.82
CA ASN A 219 -9.88 -15.57 -9.05
C ASN A 219 -9.39 -16.98 -8.67
N MET A 220 -10.08 -18.03 -9.15
CA MET A 220 -9.69 -19.42 -8.97
C MET A 220 -8.74 -19.83 -10.09
N LEU A 221 -7.49 -20.09 -9.73
CA LEU A 221 -6.49 -20.70 -10.60
C LEU A 221 -6.73 -22.21 -10.64
N LEU A 222 -7.08 -22.73 -11.83
CA LEU A 222 -7.44 -24.13 -12.03
C LEU A 222 -6.32 -24.92 -12.70
N GLU A 223 -5.60 -24.31 -13.64
CA GLU A 223 -4.49 -24.95 -14.35
C GLU A 223 -3.36 -23.98 -14.71
N LEU A 224 -2.13 -24.48 -14.59
CA LEU A 224 -0.88 -23.86 -15.03
C LEU A 224 -0.17 -24.81 -16.01
N ASP A 225 0.06 -24.36 -17.24
CA ASP A 225 0.64 -25.17 -18.33
C ASP A 225 0.02 -26.59 -18.46
N GLY A 226 -1.31 -26.67 -18.26
CA GLY A 226 -2.06 -27.93 -18.32
C GLY A 226 -1.93 -28.82 -17.08
N LYS A 227 -1.33 -28.33 -15.98
CA LYS A 227 -1.24 -29.03 -14.70
C LYS A 227 -2.05 -28.35 -13.59
N PRO A 228 -2.63 -29.10 -12.64
CA PRO A 228 -3.23 -28.51 -11.45
C PRO A 228 -2.21 -27.73 -10.60
N PRO A 229 -2.52 -26.51 -10.13
CA PRO A 229 -1.60 -25.69 -9.35
C PRO A 229 -1.04 -26.35 -8.10
N LEU A 230 -1.81 -27.20 -7.42
CA LEU A 230 -1.29 -27.94 -6.26
C LEU A 230 -0.25 -29.01 -6.63
N GLU A 231 -0.31 -29.55 -7.83
CA GLU A 231 0.73 -30.45 -8.33
C GLU A 231 2.01 -29.67 -8.59
N VAL A 232 1.90 -28.53 -9.29
CA VAL A 232 3.01 -27.60 -9.55
C VAL A 232 3.67 -27.16 -8.25
N LEU A 233 2.89 -26.76 -7.25
CA LEU A 233 3.41 -26.39 -5.94
C LEU A 233 4.15 -27.57 -5.29
N ARG A 234 3.59 -28.77 -5.29
CA ARG A 234 4.26 -29.95 -4.69
C ARG A 234 5.59 -30.27 -5.36
N GLU A 235 5.65 -30.21 -6.69
CA GLU A 235 6.88 -30.40 -7.46
C GLU A 235 7.91 -29.32 -7.10
N MET A 236 7.50 -28.05 -7.10
CA MET A 236 8.35 -26.91 -6.75
C MET A 236 8.91 -27.02 -5.33
N PHE A 237 8.08 -27.35 -4.34
CA PHE A 237 8.48 -27.48 -2.94
C PHE A 237 9.58 -28.53 -2.73
N GLN A 238 9.65 -29.57 -3.55
CA GLN A 238 10.71 -30.59 -3.47
C GLN A 238 12.08 -30.02 -3.85
N GLY A 239 12.14 -29.04 -4.76
CA GLY A 239 13.37 -28.38 -5.18
C GLY A 239 13.83 -27.24 -4.25
N LEU A 240 12.97 -26.78 -3.34
CA LEU A 240 13.30 -25.67 -2.43
C LEU A 240 14.26 -26.08 -1.30
N SER A 241 15.07 -25.12 -0.86
CA SER A 241 15.88 -25.24 0.36
C SER A 241 14.99 -25.35 1.60
N GLU A 242 15.53 -25.83 2.72
CA GLU A 242 14.76 -25.93 3.98
C GLU A 242 14.25 -24.54 4.45
N ARG A 243 15.09 -23.51 4.32
CA ARG A 243 14.71 -22.12 4.60
C ARG A 243 13.53 -21.67 3.73
N ASP A 244 13.58 -21.96 2.43
CA ASP A 244 12.53 -21.57 1.49
C ASP A 244 11.23 -22.32 1.72
N ARG A 245 11.31 -23.60 2.09
CA ARG A 245 10.14 -24.40 2.47
C ARG A 245 9.45 -23.85 3.71
N GLN A 246 10.21 -23.33 4.68
CA GLN A 246 9.65 -22.68 5.87
C GLN A 246 9.00 -21.34 5.51
N LEU A 247 9.66 -20.51 4.70
CA LEU A 247 9.11 -19.25 4.21
C LEU A 247 7.80 -19.46 3.41
N ALA A 248 7.78 -20.45 2.52
CA ALA A 248 6.64 -20.75 1.66
C ALA A 248 5.36 -21.13 2.42
N GLN A 249 5.45 -21.47 3.72
CA GLN A 249 4.26 -21.76 4.54
C GLN A 249 3.42 -20.51 4.82
N ASN A 250 4.06 -19.34 4.96
CA ASN A 250 3.38 -18.10 5.37
C ASN A 250 3.68 -16.90 4.46
N SER A 251 4.51 -17.08 3.43
CA SER A 251 4.99 -15.98 2.58
C SER A 251 5.11 -16.39 1.11
N LEU A 252 4.19 -17.25 0.66
CA LEU A 252 4.05 -17.65 -0.73
C LEU A 252 3.01 -16.77 -1.44
N PHE A 253 3.41 -16.23 -2.58
CA PHE A 253 2.63 -15.32 -3.40
C PHE A 253 2.62 -15.78 -4.85
N LEU A 254 1.66 -15.27 -5.63
CA LEU A 254 1.65 -15.40 -7.09
C LEU A 254 1.97 -14.04 -7.68
N GLY A 255 3.03 -13.97 -8.49
CA GLY A 255 3.33 -12.82 -9.33
C GLY A 255 2.66 -12.98 -10.69
N VAL A 256 1.87 -12.00 -11.11
CA VAL A 256 1.25 -11.93 -12.44
C VAL A 256 2.03 -10.93 -13.29
N VAL A 257 2.51 -11.32 -14.47
CA VAL A 257 3.26 -10.41 -15.34
C VAL A 257 2.34 -9.26 -15.78
N MET A 258 2.77 -8.01 -15.52
CA MET A 258 1.96 -6.82 -15.81
C MET A 258 1.86 -6.53 -17.30
N ASP A 259 2.99 -6.57 -18.02
CA ASP A 259 3.04 -6.38 -19.46
C ASP A 259 3.08 -7.72 -20.20
N ALA A 260 1.97 -8.04 -20.88
CA ALA A 260 1.84 -9.27 -21.66
C ALA A 260 2.90 -9.40 -22.77
N PHE A 261 3.46 -8.29 -23.25
CA PHE A 261 4.48 -8.26 -24.32
C PHE A 261 5.92 -8.35 -23.79
N ASN A 262 6.14 -8.24 -22.48
CA ASN A 262 7.48 -8.36 -21.90
C ASN A 262 7.93 -9.82 -21.90
N GLU A 263 8.79 -10.24 -22.83
CA GLU A 263 9.23 -11.64 -22.95
C GLU A 263 10.15 -12.10 -21.79
N ALA A 264 10.83 -11.17 -21.13
CA ALA A 264 11.79 -11.43 -20.06
C ALA A 264 11.53 -10.56 -18.81
N PRO A 265 10.38 -10.75 -18.15
CA PRO A 265 10.02 -10.01 -16.95
C PRO A 265 11.05 -10.21 -15.84
N LYS A 266 11.41 -9.10 -15.20
CA LYS A 266 12.33 -9.01 -14.07
C LYS A 266 11.55 -8.74 -12.78
N ILE A 267 12.28 -8.72 -11.66
CA ILE A 267 11.73 -8.19 -10.40
C ILE A 267 11.26 -6.75 -10.66
N GLY A 268 10.03 -6.45 -10.24
CA GLY A 268 9.34 -5.19 -10.56
C GLY A 268 8.34 -5.29 -11.72
N ASP A 269 8.44 -6.28 -12.62
CA ASP A 269 7.50 -6.47 -13.74
C ASP A 269 6.28 -7.36 -13.38
N TYR A 270 6.22 -7.80 -12.12
CA TYR A 270 5.17 -8.65 -11.59
C TYR A 270 4.27 -7.90 -10.63
N LEU A 271 2.97 -8.09 -10.80
CA LEU A 271 1.94 -7.76 -9.83
C LEU A 271 1.86 -8.87 -8.80
N ILE A 272 2.34 -8.61 -7.58
CA ILE A 272 2.37 -9.60 -6.51
C ILE A 272 1.00 -9.71 -5.82
N ARG A 273 0.52 -10.95 -5.66
CA ARG A 273 -0.81 -11.26 -5.13
C ARG A 273 -0.79 -12.40 -4.11
N ASN A 274 -1.60 -12.23 -3.07
CA ASN A 274 -1.79 -13.24 -2.03
C ASN A 274 -2.48 -14.48 -2.59
N ILE A 275 -2.10 -15.65 -2.08
CA ILE A 275 -2.90 -16.87 -2.19
C ILE A 275 -3.89 -16.86 -1.02
N VAL A 276 -5.18 -16.68 -1.30
CA VAL A 276 -6.23 -16.50 -0.28
C VAL A 276 -6.85 -17.81 0.17
N GLY A 277 -6.69 -18.87 -0.62
CA GLY A 277 -7.32 -20.16 -0.34
C GLY A 277 -6.77 -21.27 -1.22
N MET A 278 -7.04 -22.51 -0.80
CA MET A 278 -6.64 -23.73 -1.48
C MET A 278 -7.79 -24.74 -1.46
N ASP A 279 -8.13 -25.28 -2.62
CA ASP A 279 -9.05 -26.41 -2.74
C ASP A 279 -8.26 -27.69 -3.06
N ALA A 280 -8.06 -28.50 -2.02
CA ALA A 280 -7.33 -29.76 -2.14
C ALA A 280 -8.05 -30.83 -2.99
N ARG A 281 -9.37 -30.74 -3.18
CA ARG A 281 -10.14 -31.69 -4.00
C ARG A 281 -10.02 -31.34 -5.48
N ALA A 282 -10.16 -30.05 -5.79
CA ALA A 282 -10.05 -29.55 -7.17
C ALA A 282 -8.59 -29.38 -7.63
N GLY A 283 -7.62 -29.34 -6.70
CA GLY A 283 -6.23 -29.02 -7.03
C GLY A 283 -6.00 -27.53 -7.31
N ALA A 284 -6.93 -26.67 -6.92
CA ALA A 284 -7.00 -25.26 -7.30
C ALA A 284 -6.50 -24.32 -6.19
N LEU A 285 -6.12 -23.11 -6.60
CA LEU A 285 -5.73 -22.02 -5.71
C LEU A 285 -6.65 -20.82 -5.91
N SER A 286 -7.05 -20.18 -4.82
CA SER A 286 -7.73 -18.89 -4.85
C SER A 286 -6.68 -17.79 -4.73
N ILE A 287 -6.66 -16.85 -5.67
CA ILE A 287 -5.72 -15.72 -5.70
C ILE A 287 -6.48 -14.43 -5.32
N GLY A 288 -5.79 -13.47 -4.71
CA GLY A 288 -6.32 -12.14 -4.43
C GLY A 288 -6.39 -11.23 -5.67
N GLU A 289 -6.69 -11.77 -6.84
CA GLU A 289 -6.69 -11.09 -8.14
C GLU A 289 -7.64 -11.78 -9.11
N MET A 290 -8.24 -11.01 -10.03
CA MET A 290 -9.02 -11.56 -11.14
C MET A 290 -8.08 -12.07 -12.23
N LEU A 291 -8.14 -13.38 -12.46
CA LEU A 291 -7.26 -14.06 -13.40
C LEU A 291 -7.89 -14.12 -14.80
N LYS A 292 -7.02 -14.22 -15.80
CA LYS A 292 -7.38 -14.44 -17.20
C LYS A 292 -6.51 -15.54 -17.78
N GLU A 293 -7.12 -16.42 -18.55
CA GLU A 293 -6.39 -17.42 -19.33
C GLU A 293 -5.40 -16.75 -20.27
N GLY A 294 -4.22 -17.36 -20.40
CA GLY A 294 -3.10 -16.84 -21.18
C GLY A 294 -2.15 -15.93 -20.41
N GLN A 295 -2.51 -15.44 -19.21
CA GLN A 295 -1.59 -14.67 -18.37
C GLN A 295 -0.36 -15.51 -18.00
N ARG A 296 0.81 -14.85 -17.96
CA ARG A 296 2.05 -15.45 -17.46
C ARG A 296 2.19 -15.14 -15.99
N VAL A 297 2.54 -16.15 -15.21
CA VAL A 297 2.67 -16.06 -13.75
C VAL A 297 3.90 -16.80 -13.25
N GLN A 298 4.33 -16.47 -12.04
CA GLN A 298 5.39 -17.18 -11.34
C GLN A 298 5.16 -17.11 -9.84
N PHE A 299 5.45 -18.18 -9.11
CA PHE A 299 5.39 -18.15 -7.65
C PHE A 299 6.51 -17.28 -7.09
N HIS A 300 6.24 -16.60 -6.00
CA HIS A 300 7.20 -15.73 -5.34
C HIS A 300 7.23 -15.99 -3.84
N LEU A 301 8.40 -15.82 -3.23
CA LEU A 301 8.57 -15.79 -1.78
C LEU A 301 8.89 -14.39 -1.32
N ARG A 302 8.19 -13.96 -0.27
CA ARG A 302 8.54 -12.76 0.47
C ARG A 302 9.46 -13.15 1.63
N ASP A 303 10.57 -12.45 1.76
CA ASP A 303 11.46 -12.58 2.91
C ASP A 303 12.13 -11.24 3.25
N ALA A 304 12.46 -11.06 4.53
CA ALA A 304 12.98 -9.80 5.04
C ALA A 304 14.32 -9.40 4.39
N GLU A 305 15.20 -10.37 4.14
CA GLU A 305 16.52 -10.13 3.53
C GLU A 305 16.37 -9.68 2.07
N THR A 306 15.52 -10.35 1.30
CA THR A 306 15.14 -9.92 -0.05
C THR A 306 14.48 -8.55 -0.04
N SER A 307 13.62 -8.25 0.94
CA SER A 307 12.94 -6.95 1.05
C SER A 307 13.93 -5.80 1.28
N THR A 308 14.92 -6.00 2.16
CA THR A 308 15.99 -5.02 2.37
C THR A 308 16.84 -4.83 1.11
N HIS A 309 17.32 -5.92 0.50
CA HIS A 309 18.16 -5.83 -0.70
C HIS A 309 17.42 -5.22 -1.90
N ASP A 310 16.13 -5.53 -2.08
CA ASP A 310 15.30 -4.96 -3.14
C ASP A 310 15.12 -3.45 -2.95
N LEU A 311 14.84 -3.00 -1.71
CA LEU A 311 14.73 -1.58 -1.41
C LEU A 311 16.06 -0.84 -1.63
N ASP A 312 17.17 -1.37 -1.11
CA ASP A 312 18.50 -0.78 -1.29
C ASP A 312 18.85 -0.66 -2.78
N ALA A 313 18.65 -1.73 -3.57
CA ALA A 313 18.93 -1.73 -5.00
C ALA A 313 18.08 -0.69 -5.76
N MET A 314 16.79 -0.57 -5.42
CA MET A 314 15.91 0.41 -6.05
C MET A 314 16.28 1.85 -5.69
N LEU A 315 16.67 2.11 -4.43
CA LEU A 315 17.14 3.42 -3.98
C LEU A 315 18.49 3.79 -4.61
N ASP A 316 19.43 2.86 -4.70
CA ASP A 316 20.72 3.07 -5.38
C ASP A 316 20.52 3.40 -6.86
N GLN A 317 19.63 2.67 -7.54
CA GLN A 317 19.28 2.96 -8.94
C GLN A 317 18.64 4.33 -9.10
N TYR A 318 17.74 4.70 -8.19
CA TYR A 318 17.11 6.02 -8.18
C TYR A 318 18.14 7.13 -7.99
N MET A 319 19.02 7.01 -6.99
CA MET A 319 20.10 7.96 -6.74
C MET A 319 21.04 8.08 -7.95
N GLY A 320 21.45 6.96 -8.56
CA GLY A 320 22.34 6.97 -9.72
C GLY A 320 21.74 7.58 -10.99
N SER A 321 20.41 7.55 -11.13
CA SER A 321 19.70 8.20 -12.26
C SER A 321 19.43 9.69 -12.04
N HIS A 322 19.53 10.16 -10.80
CA HIS A 322 19.28 11.55 -10.39
C HIS A 322 20.53 12.26 -9.86
N GLU A 323 21.73 11.66 -10.01
CA GLU A 323 22.97 12.41 -9.82
C GLU A 323 23.00 13.56 -10.84
N PRO A 324 23.14 14.82 -10.41
CA PRO A 324 23.36 15.90 -11.35
C PRO A 324 24.68 15.59 -12.06
N HIS A 325 24.64 15.46 -13.39
CA HIS A 325 25.85 15.54 -14.18
C HIS A 325 26.56 16.83 -13.77
N SER A 326 27.67 16.70 -13.06
CA SER A 326 28.53 17.81 -12.69
C SER A 326 29.13 18.37 -13.97
N GLU A 327 28.49 19.38 -14.55
CA GLU A 327 29.13 20.29 -15.51
C GLU A 327 30.00 21.33 -14.79
#